data_AF-A0A9D7XVH1-F1
#
_entry.id   AF-A0A9D7XVH1-F1
#
_cell.length_a   1.000
_cell.length_b   1.000
_cell.length_c   1.000
_cell.angle_alpha   90.00
_cell.angle_beta   90.00
_cell.angle_gamma   90.00
#
_symmetry.space_group_name_H-M   'P 1'
#
loop_
_entity.id
_entity.type
_entity.pdbx_description
1 polymer ?
#
loop_
_entity_poly.entity_id
_entity_poly.type
_entity_poly.pdbx_seq_one_letter_code
_entity_poly.pdbx_strand_id
1 'polypeptide(L)'
;MKGYLFMYRYLSAGQEFMFNLDSNRKDLLDIIKSKLHGKEFKAAKSKRNEFGKISIEFMGEEVISNNATSIDGRVVFYAESDLCFLDEYENYTTHLSSNHFGIRDGRINYGLTRISTRRYYPYNHYRNTYDPERIVIAKGSVITIDDVDSATSLPLSVGIHRSEGLGHVLINEDWLLKDFPPLRKRIALRPTPFVPEIPIHLKDEGLIRILQNQKKLSNQNARIDSLVFDFMHLNLIKIKVAPSQWGKIYNDCVSNKSIEEIIDSLGKGRSKQKWAGKQENLQNFLTEDGREALHPKLLMKISRQMQKDKVLTNSTSNQN
;
A
#
# COMPACT_ATOMS: atom_id res chain seq x y z
N MET A 1 -3.84 33.52 17.92
CA MET A 1 -4.15 32.08 17.75
C MET A 1 -4.79 31.88 16.39
N LYS A 2 -4.27 30.98 15.55
CA LYS A 2 -4.95 30.56 14.32
C LYS A 2 -5.90 29.41 14.70
N GLY A 3 -7.21 29.61 14.56
CA GLY A 3 -8.20 28.55 14.74
C GLY A 3 -8.25 27.66 13.50
N TYR A 4 -8.39 26.35 13.70
CA TYR A 4 -8.68 25.39 12.63
C TYR A 4 -10.15 24.99 12.74
N LEU A 5 -10.89 25.16 11.64
CA LEU A 5 -12.28 24.70 11.54
C LEU A 5 -12.29 23.27 10.97
N PHE A 6 -12.95 22.36 11.68
CA PHE A 6 -13.16 20.99 11.23
C PHE A 6 -14.65 20.74 11.02
N MET A 7 -14.99 20.09 9.91
CA MET A 7 -16.35 19.68 9.61
C MET A 7 -16.44 18.16 9.60
N TYR A 8 -17.43 17.62 10.29
CA TYR A 8 -17.66 16.20 10.39
C TYR A 8 -19.10 15.89 9.97
N ARG A 9 -19.27 14.74 9.31
CA ARG A 9 -20.58 14.14 9.06
C ARG A 9 -20.67 12.87 9.90
N TYR A 10 -21.70 12.79 10.74
CA TYR A 10 -21.88 11.69 11.67
C TYR A 10 -22.94 10.72 11.18
N LEU A 11 -22.80 9.46 11.62
CA LEU A 11 -23.91 8.51 11.62
C LEU A 11 -24.92 8.94 12.68
N SER A 12 -26.20 8.70 12.41
CA SER A 12 -27.26 9.04 13.36
C SER A 12 -27.38 7.95 14.42
N ALA A 13 -27.79 8.31 15.64
CA ALA A 13 -28.07 7.33 16.68
C ALA A 13 -29.25 6.43 16.29
N GLY A 14 -29.26 5.19 16.79
CA GLY A 14 -30.33 4.21 16.54
C GLY A 14 -30.18 3.41 15.24
N GLN A 15 -29.06 3.55 14.51
CA GLN A 15 -28.77 2.69 13.38
C GLN A 15 -28.26 1.33 13.85
N GLU A 16 -28.79 0.27 13.25
CA GLU A 16 -28.39 -1.12 13.52
C GLU A 16 -27.57 -1.68 12.36
N PHE A 17 -26.53 -2.45 12.69
CA PHE A 17 -25.64 -3.07 11.73
C PHE A 17 -25.41 -4.52 12.11
N MET A 18 -25.39 -5.39 11.11
CA MET A 18 -25.09 -6.81 11.28
C MET A 18 -23.72 -7.12 10.67
N PHE A 19 -22.98 -8.01 11.33
CA PHE A 19 -21.75 -8.59 10.81
C PHE A 19 -21.66 -10.04 11.22
N ASN A 20 -20.98 -10.84 10.41
CA ASN A 20 -20.76 -12.26 10.65
C ASN A 20 -19.29 -12.50 11.03
N LEU A 21 -19.05 -13.54 11.82
CA LEU A 21 -17.72 -14.03 12.15
C LEU A 21 -17.65 -15.51 11.82
N ASP A 22 -16.76 -15.88 10.92
CA ASP A 22 -16.49 -17.27 10.56
C ASP A 22 -15.10 -17.70 11.02
N SER A 23 -14.98 -18.95 11.45
CA SER A 23 -13.71 -19.58 11.76
C SER A 23 -13.87 -21.10 11.84
N ASN A 24 -12.82 -21.81 11.43
CA ASN A 24 -12.72 -23.25 11.68
C ASN A 24 -12.42 -23.57 13.16
N ARG A 25 -12.17 -22.55 13.99
CA ARG A 25 -11.84 -22.65 15.42
C ARG A 25 -13.02 -22.20 16.28
N LYS A 26 -13.91 -23.14 16.60
CA LYS A 26 -15.10 -22.88 17.44
C LYS A 26 -14.74 -22.30 18.81
N ASP A 27 -13.66 -22.79 19.42
CA ASP A 27 -13.15 -22.29 20.69
C ASP A 27 -12.80 -20.79 20.66
N LEU A 28 -12.23 -20.29 19.56
CA LEU A 28 -11.94 -18.87 19.40
C LEU A 28 -13.22 -18.05 19.18
N LEU A 29 -14.19 -18.59 18.45
CA LEU A 29 -15.50 -17.94 18.27
C LEU A 29 -16.23 -17.78 19.60
N ASP A 30 -16.20 -18.79 20.47
CA ASP A 30 -16.81 -18.72 21.80
C ASP A 30 -16.13 -17.65 22.67
N ILE A 31 -14.80 -17.55 22.62
CA ILE A 31 -14.05 -16.49 23.30
C ILE A 31 -14.49 -15.12 22.76
N ILE A 32 -14.52 -14.92 21.44
CA ILE A 32 -14.91 -13.65 20.83
C ILE A 32 -16.35 -13.29 21.21
N LYS A 33 -17.28 -14.25 21.13
CA LYS A 33 -18.68 -14.09 21.54
C LYS A 33 -18.77 -13.61 22.99
N SER A 34 -18.07 -14.26 23.93
CA SER A 34 -18.04 -13.83 25.34
C SER A 34 -17.42 -12.43 25.55
N LYS A 35 -16.53 -12.01 24.64
CA LYS A 35 -15.88 -10.71 24.69
C LYS A 35 -16.76 -9.61 24.13
N LEU A 36 -17.59 -9.90 23.12
CA LEU A 36 -18.42 -8.92 22.41
C LEU A 36 -19.86 -8.82 22.94
N HIS A 37 -20.51 -9.96 23.18
CA HIS A 37 -21.93 -10.01 23.49
C HIS A 37 -22.30 -9.25 24.77
N GLY A 38 -23.33 -8.42 24.69
CA GLY A 38 -23.92 -7.68 25.80
C GLY A 38 -23.03 -6.55 26.33
N LYS A 39 -21.99 -6.14 25.58
CA LYS A 39 -21.06 -5.08 25.98
C LYS A 39 -21.17 -3.85 25.11
N GLU A 40 -20.88 -2.72 25.74
CA GLU A 40 -20.74 -1.43 25.05
C GLU A 40 -19.29 -1.19 24.62
N PHE A 41 -19.12 -0.75 23.38
CA PHE A 41 -17.84 -0.39 22.79
C PHE A 41 -17.85 1.07 22.33
N LYS A 42 -16.67 1.69 22.35
CA LYS A 42 -16.46 2.97 21.66
C LYS A 42 -16.19 2.67 20.19
N ALA A 43 -16.98 3.27 19.30
CA ALA A 43 -16.81 3.07 17.86
C ALA A 43 -15.89 4.13 17.23
N ALA A 44 -15.30 3.75 16.09
CA ALA A 44 -14.51 4.63 15.22
C ALA A 44 -13.34 5.36 15.93
N LYS A 45 -13.19 6.67 15.69
CA LYS A 45 -12.06 7.48 16.19
C LYS A 45 -12.22 7.91 17.66
N SER A 46 -13.23 7.42 18.37
CA SER A 46 -13.58 7.88 19.72
C SER A 46 -12.62 7.34 20.78
N LYS A 47 -11.54 8.07 21.06
CA LYS A 47 -10.76 7.85 22.29
C LYS A 47 -11.52 8.36 23.53
N ARG A 48 -12.36 9.40 23.38
CA ARG A 48 -12.97 10.17 24.48
C ARG A 48 -14.51 10.26 24.49
N ASN A 49 -15.24 9.24 24.02
CA ASN A 49 -16.73 9.19 24.00
C ASN A 49 -17.41 10.22 23.09
N GLU A 50 -16.65 10.97 22.29
CA GLU A 50 -17.15 12.08 21.46
C GLU A 50 -17.97 11.64 20.23
N PHE A 51 -17.82 10.38 19.79
CA PHE A 51 -18.45 9.87 18.56
C PHE A 51 -19.41 8.71 18.80
N GLY A 52 -19.95 8.59 20.02
CA GLY A 52 -20.96 7.60 20.38
C GLY A 52 -20.41 6.25 20.84
N LYS A 53 -21.35 5.40 21.28
CA LYS A 53 -21.13 4.02 21.72
C LYS A 53 -21.96 3.07 20.87
N ILE A 54 -21.54 1.83 20.79
CA ILE A 54 -22.30 0.74 20.18
C ILE A 54 -22.47 -0.38 21.21
N SER A 55 -23.65 -0.99 21.25
CA SER A 55 -23.85 -2.29 21.90
C SER A 55 -23.71 -3.39 20.84
N ILE A 56 -23.21 -4.56 21.24
CA ILE A 56 -23.13 -5.72 20.36
C ILE A 56 -23.93 -6.86 20.98
N GLU A 57 -24.90 -7.36 20.23
CA GLU A 57 -25.73 -8.50 20.60
C GLU A 57 -25.49 -9.67 19.66
N PHE A 58 -25.69 -10.87 20.17
CA PHE A 58 -25.47 -12.10 19.42
C PHE A 58 -26.82 -12.61 18.95
N MET A 59 -27.01 -12.70 17.64
CA MET A 59 -28.30 -13.00 17.02
C MET A 59 -28.53 -14.51 16.80
N GLY A 60 -27.46 -15.29 16.63
CA GLY A 60 -27.58 -16.72 16.34
C GLY A 60 -26.32 -17.29 15.69
N GLU A 61 -26.29 -18.62 15.56
CA GLU A 61 -25.32 -19.32 14.73
C GLU A 61 -26.03 -19.75 13.45
N GLU A 62 -25.42 -19.48 12.31
CA GLU A 62 -25.93 -19.92 11.02
C GLU A 62 -24.86 -20.78 10.34
N VAL A 63 -25.28 -21.96 9.88
CA VAL A 63 -24.42 -22.81 9.05
C VAL A 63 -24.58 -22.30 7.62
N ILE A 64 -23.64 -21.47 7.19
CA ILE A 64 -23.64 -20.96 5.82
C ILE A 64 -23.19 -22.10 4.90
N SER A 65 -24.14 -22.79 4.29
CA SER A 65 -23.88 -23.71 3.17
C SER A 65 -24.12 -22.99 1.86
N ASN A 66 -23.10 -22.87 1.02
CA ASN A 66 -23.27 -22.31 -0.31
C ASN A 66 -23.80 -23.39 -1.26
N ASN A 67 -25.12 -23.42 -1.45
CA ASN A 67 -25.74 -24.30 -2.44
C ASN A 67 -25.96 -23.58 -3.78
N ALA A 68 -25.45 -22.36 -3.93
CA ALA A 68 -25.57 -21.62 -5.17
C ALA A 68 -24.80 -22.31 -6.29
N THR A 69 -25.50 -22.61 -7.39
CA THR A 69 -24.94 -23.13 -8.64
C THR A 69 -25.13 -22.11 -9.74
N SER A 70 -24.51 -22.32 -10.90
CA SER A 70 -24.84 -21.52 -12.08
C SER A 70 -26.30 -21.74 -12.50
N ILE A 71 -26.91 -20.68 -13.03
CA ILE A 71 -28.25 -20.67 -13.61
C ILE A 71 -28.07 -20.38 -15.09
N ASP A 72 -28.43 -21.33 -15.95
CA ASP A 72 -28.24 -21.24 -17.41
C ASP A 72 -26.80 -20.87 -17.83
N GLY A 73 -25.81 -21.44 -17.13
CA GLY A 73 -24.40 -21.16 -17.38
C GLY A 73 -23.91 -19.81 -16.87
N ARG A 74 -24.71 -19.08 -16.09
CA ARG A 74 -24.38 -17.77 -15.52
C ARG A 74 -24.35 -17.79 -14.00
N VAL A 75 -23.47 -16.99 -13.43
CA VAL A 75 -23.44 -16.66 -12.01
C VAL A 75 -23.40 -15.15 -11.84
N VAL A 76 -24.21 -14.63 -10.92
CA VAL A 76 -24.21 -13.22 -10.53
C VAL A 76 -23.76 -13.09 -9.08
N PHE A 77 -22.67 -12.36 -8.88
CA PHE A 77 -22.12 -12.02 -7.57
C PHE A 77 -22.51 -10.60 -7.19
N TYR A 78 -23.03 -10.43 -5.99
CA TYR A 78 -23.19 -9.14 -5.34
C TYR A 78 -22.13 -8.95 -4.26
N ALA A 79 -21.39 -7.84 -4.33
CA ALA A 79 -20.38 -7.49 -3.34
C ALA A 79 -21.06 -6.99 -2.05
N GLU A 80 -21.29 -7.90 -1.10
CA GLU A 80 -21.85 -7.56 0.22
C GLU A 80 -20.88 -6.74 1.07
N SER A 81 -19.58 -6.96 0.84
CA SER A 81 -18.48 -6.17 1.38
C SER A 81 -17.56 -5.72 0.25
N ASP A 82 -16.54 -4.94 0.59
CA ASP A 82 -15.54 -4.54 -0.38
C ASP A 82 -14.68 -5.73 -0.82
N LEU A 83 -14.44 -5.86 -2.12
CA LEU A 83 -13.64 -6.93 -2.71
C LEU A 83 -12.26 -6.38 -3.07
N CYS A 84 -11.22 -7.08 -2.63
CA CYS A 84 -9.84 -6.70 -2.88
C CYS A 84 -9.11 -7.85 -3.58
N PHE A 85 -8.54 -7.57 -4.75
CA PHE A 85 -7.87 -8.57 -5.58
C PHE A 85 -6.44 -8.15 -5.89
N LEU A 86 -5.62 -9.15 -6.17
CA LEU A 86 -4.28 -8.99 -6.69
C LEU A 86 -4.23 -9.43 -8.15
N ASP A 87 -3.38 -8.78 -8.93
CA ASP A 87 -2.98 -9.26 -10.26
C ASP A 87 -1.89 -10.33 -10.16
N GLU A 88 -1.44 -10.81 -11.31
CA GLU A 88 -0.36 -11.80 -11.44
C GLU A 88 1.00 -11.31 -10.91
N TYR A 89 1.15 -10.01 -10.64
CA TYR A 89 2.35 -9.38 -10.11
C TYR A 89 2.20 -8.96 -8.64
N GLU A 90 1.18 -9.47 -7.95
CA GLU A 90 0.86 -9.17 -6.55
C GLU A 90 0.50 -7.69 -6.26
N ASN A 91 0.08 -6.94 -7.28
CA ASN A 91 -0.42 -5.57 -7.10
C ASN A 91 -1.94 -5.54 -6.96
N TYR A 92 -2.45 -4.60 -6.17
CA TYR A 92 -3.89 -4.36 -6.09
C TYR A 92 -4.48 -4.04 -7.46
N THR A 93 -5.53 -4.76 -7.83
CA THR A 93 -6.17 -4.60 -9.14
C THR A 93 -7.67 -4.46 -9.04
N THR A 94 -8.23 -3.69 -9.98
CA THR A 94 -9.67 -3.63 -10.26
C THR A 94 -10.02 -4.28 -11.60
N HIS A 95 -9.01 -4.84 -12.28
CA HIS A 95 -9.23 -5.63 -13.49
C HIS A 95 -9.71 -7.01 -13.05
N LEU A 96 -10.97 -7.32 -13.34
CA LEU A 96 -11.62 -8.55 -12.92
C LEU A 96 -11.24 -9.72 -13.82
N SER A 97 -11.01 -10.86 -13.19
CA SER A 97 -10.92 -12.18 -13.82
C SER A 97 -11.91 -13.13 -13.14
N SER A 98 -12.43 -14.10 -13.88
CA SER A 98 -13.27 -15.16 -13.32
C SER A 98 -12.54 -15.97 -12.24
N ASN A 99 -11.22 -16.09 -12.35
CA ASN A 99 -10.37 -16.74 -11.35
C ASN A 99 -10.44 -16.06 -9.98
N HIS A 100 -10.69 -14.74 -9.93
CA HIS A 100 -10.87 -14.02 -8.66
C HIS A 100 -12.09 -14.53 -7.87
N PHE A 101 -13.03 -15.18 -8.56
CA PHE A 101 -14.24 -15.77 -8.00
C PHE A 101 -14.19 -17.30 -7.96
N GLY A 102 -13.01 -17.91 -8.14
CA GLY A 102 -12.85 -19.37 -8.13
C GLY A 102 -13.37 -20.08 -9.38
N ILE A 103 -13.65 -19.34 -10.46
CA ILE A 103 -14.17 -19.88 -11.72
C ILE A 103 -13.06 -19.86 -12.78
N ARG A 104 -12.64 -21.02 -13.28
CA ARG A 104 -11.45 -21.11 -14.15
C ARG A 104 -11.67 -20.64 -15.58
N ASP A 105 -12.77 -21.10 -16.19
CA ASP A 105 -13.01 -20.96 -17.64
C ASP A 105 -14.18 -20.00 -17.95
N GLY A 106 -14.70 -19.31 -16.94
CA GLY A 106 -15.80 -18.37 -17.08
C GLY A 106 -15.38 -17.02 -17.65
N ARG A 107 -16.33 -16.27 -18.20
CA ARG A 107 -16.10 -14.95 -18.81
C ARG A 107 -16.87 -13.86 -18.06
N ILE A 108 -16.19 -12.79 -17.67
CA ILE A 108 -16.86 -11.61 -17.09
C ILE A 108 -17.76 -10.97 -18.16
N ASN A 109 -19.06 -10.90 -17.87
CA ASN A 109 -20.02 -10.17 -18.69
C ASN A 109 -20.06 -8.71 -18.25
N TYR A 110 -19.26 -7.88 -18.91
CA TYR A 110 -19.19 -6.44 -18.64
C TYR A 110 -20.49 -5.68 -18.97
N GLY A 111 -21.37 -6.23 -19.81
CA GLY A 111 -22.67 -5.63 -20.12
C GLY A 111 -23.67 -5.73 -18.97
N LEU A 112 -23.53 -6.78 -18.14
CA LEU A 112 -24.37 -7.04 -16.97
C LEU A 112 -23.63 -6.81 -15.64
N THR A 113 -22.37 -6.37 -15.70
CA THR A 113 -21.54 -6.07 -14.53
C THR A 113 -21.55 -4.58 -14.25
N ARG A 114 -21.76 -4.22 -12.98
CA ARG A 114 -21.66 -2.84 -12.50
C ARG A 114 -20.75 -2.79 -11.29
N ILE A 115 -19.56 -2.23 -11.47
CA ILE A 115 -18.62 -2.01 -10.38
C ILE A 115 -18.55 -0.55 -9.98
N SER A 116 -18.32 -0.32 -8.69
CA SER A 116 -17.78 0.93 -8.16
C SER A 116 -16.44 0.63 -7.51
N THR A 117 -15.50 1.57 -7.54
CA THR A 117 -14.19 1.39 -6.93
C THR A 117 -13.95 2.44 -5.86
N ARG A 118 -13.18 2.09 -4.84
CA ARG A 118 -12.70 3.05 -3.83
C ARG A 118 -11.24 2.81 -3.51
N ARG A 119 -10.58 3.84 -3.00
CA ARG A 119 -9.20 3.79 -2.53
C ARG A 119 -9.12 4.31 -1.10
N TYR A 120 -8.39 3.62 -0.25
CA TYR A 120 -8.18 4.07 1.12
C TYR A 120 -6.89 3.50 1.70
N TYR A 121 -6.42 4.16 2.76
CA TYR A 121 -5.26 3.77 3.54
C TYR A 121 -5.76 3.34 4.92
N PRO A 122 -5.77 2.03 5.25
CA PRO A 122 -6.11 1.57 6.59
C PRO A 122 -5.14 2.19 7.60
N TYR A 123 -5.64 2.67 8.73
CA TYR A 123 -4.78 3.19 9.77
C TYR A 123 -4.44 2.09 10.78
N ASN A 124 -3.14 1.83 10.97
CA ASN A 124 -2.66 0.85 11.92
C ASN A 124 -2.38 1.51 13.27
N HIS A 125 -3.25 1.24 14.25
CA HIS A 125 -3.12 1.83 15.59
C HIS A 125 -1.86 1.36 16.33
N TYR A 126 -1.44 0.11 16.16
CA TYR A 126 -0.24 -0.42 16.83
C TYR A 126 1.04 0.25 16.32
N ARG A 127 1.14 0.49 15.02
CA ARG A 127 2.29 1.17 14.39
C ARG A 127 2.18 2.70 14.36
N ASN A 128 1.03 3.25 14.73
CA ASN A 128 0.73 4.69 14.63
C ASN A 128 0.99 5.27 13.22
N THR A 129 0.69 4.49 12.17
CA THR A 129 0.90 4.89 10.78
C THR A 129 -0.17 4.29 9.89
N TYR A 130 -0.34 4.84 8.68
CA TYR A 130 -1.15 4.23 7.65
C TYR A 130 -0.45 3.02 7.03
N ASP A 131 -1.23 1.99 6.75
CA ASP A 131 -0.84 0.85 5.94
C ASP A 131 -0.89 1.21 4.44
N PRO A 132 -0.28 0.39 3.56
CA PRO A 132 -0.27 0.66 2.12
C PRO A 132 -1.67 0.90 1.54
N GLU A 133 -1.73 1.72 0.50
CA GLU A 133 -2.98 2.01 -0.23
C GLU A 133 -3.65 0.70 -0.65
N ARG A 134 -4.96 0.60 -0.44
CA ARG A 134 -5.78 -0.45 -1.01
C ARG A 134 -6.67 0.15 -2.09
N ILE A 135 -6.69 -0.51 -3.25
CA ILE A 135 -7.69 -0.28 -4.28
C ILE A 135 -8.64 -1.46 -4.24
N VAL A 136 -9.93 -1.18 -4.14
CA VAL A 136 -10.96 -2.22 -3.96
C VAL A 136 -12.16 -1.96 -4.86
N ILE A 137 -12.90 -3.02 -5.15
CA ILE A 137 -14.25 -2.95 -5.69
C ILE A 137 -15.19 -2.76 -4.51
N ALA A 138 -15.93 -1.66 -4.51
CA ALA A 138 -16.75 -1.24 -3.38
C ALA A 138 -17.96 -2.17 -3.19
N LYS A 139 -18.37 -2.33 -1.92
CA LYS A 139 -19.67 -2.90 -1.55
C LYS A 139 -20.79 -2.33 -2.42
N GLY A 140 -21.73 -3.18 -2.81
CA GLY A 140 -22.87 -2.86 -3.68
C GLY A 140 -22.60 -3.07 -5.17
N SER A 141 -21.39 -3.48 -5.54
CA SER A 141 -21.07 -3.84 -6.93
C SER A 141 -21.70 -5.17 -7.32
N VAL A 142 -22.06 -5.32 -8.59
CA VAL A 142 -22.63 -6.54 -9.19
C VAL A 142 -21.66 -7.03 -10.26
N ILE A 143 -21.28 -8.30 -10.21
CA ILE A 143 -20.37 -8.94 -11.16
C ILE A 143 -21.06 -10.16 -11.75
N THR A 144 -21.14 -10.22 -13.07
CA THR A 144 -21.77 -11.32 -13.79
C THR A 144 -20.72 -12.11 -14.55
N ILE A 145 -20.75 -13.43 -14.41
CA ILE A 145 -19.83 -14.36 -15.07
C ILE A 145 -20.67 -15.36 -15.88
N ASP A 146 -20.44 -15.40 -17.18
CA ASP A 146 -21.03 -16.38 -18.10
C ASP A 146 -20.07 -17.58 -18.28
N ASP A 147 -20.54 -18.62 -18.96
CA ASP A 147 -19.80 -19.85 -19.28
C ASP A 147 -19.35 -20.62 -18.02
N VAL A 148 -20.19 -20.64 -16.99
CA VAL A 148 -19.92 -21.31 -15.70
C VAL A 148 -20.60 -22.67 -15.65
N ASP A 149 -19.81 -23.74 -15.50
CA ASP A 149 -20.35 -25.10 -15.32
C ASP A 149 -21.18 -25.18 -14.02
N SER A 150 -22.35 -25.81 -14.13
CA SER A 150 -23.26 -26.12 -13.02
C SER A 150 -22.61 -26.85 -11.85
N ALA A 151 -21.57 -27.66 -12.10
CA ALA A 151 -20.83 -28.39 -11.08
C ALA A 151 -19.76 -27.53 -10.36
N THR A 152 -19.57 -26.27 -10.78
CA THR A 152 -18.55 -25.39 -10.19
C THR A 152 -18.92 -25.02 -8.76
N SER A 153 -18.05 -25.37 -7.81
CA SER A 153 -18.20 -24.95 -6.41
C SER A 153 -17.90 -23.45 -6.28
N LEU A 154 -18.88 -22.69 -5.80
CA LEU A 154 -18.77 -21.24 -5.68
C LEU A 154 -18.33 -20.83 -4.27
N PRO A 155 -17.38 -19.88 -4.14
CA PRO A 155 -16.87 -19.46 -2.84
C PRO A 155 -17.82 -18.47 -2.15
N LEU A 156 -17.97 -18.60 -0.83
CA LEU A 156 -18.70 -17.62 0.01
C LEU A 156 -17.94 -16.31 0.21
N SER A 157 -16.61 -16.34 0.04
CA SER A 157 -15.75 -15.18 0.12
C SER A 157 -14.63 -15.24 -0.90
N VAL A 158 -14.28 -14.07 -1.45
CA VAL A 158 -13.31 -13.94 -2.54
C VAL A 158 -12.24 -12.90 -2.21
N GLY A 159 -11.07 -13.03 -2.84
CA GLY A 159 -9.99 -12.06 -2.70
C GLY A 159 -9.25 -12.09 -1.36
N ILE A 160 -8.61 -10.97 -1.03
CA ILE A 160 -7.70 -10.81 0.12
C ILE A 160 -8.28 -9.87 1.19
N HIS A 161 -7.60 -9.82 2.35
CA HIS A 161 -8.02 -9.07 3.55
C HIS A 161 -9.33 -9.57 4.19
N ARG A 162 -9.65 -10.85 4.02
CA ARG A 162 -10.88 -11.47 4.55
C ARG A 162 -11.01 -11.40 6.07
N SER A 163 -9.90 -11.54 6.79
CA SER A 163 -9.88 -11.37 8.25
C SER A 163 -10.22 -9.96 8.73
N GLU A 164 -10.24 -8.98 7.83
CA GLU A 164 -10.66 -7.60 8.10
C GLU A 164 -12.10 -7.31 7.67
N GLY A 165 -12.84 -8.34 7.21
CA GLY A 165 -14.24 -8.23 6.78
C GLY A 165 -14.42 -7.85 5.30
N LEU A 166 -13.39 -8.07 4.47
CA LEU A 166 -13.48 -7.91 3.01
C LEU A 166 -13.81 -9.25 2.33
N GLY A 167 -14.31 -9.18 1.10
CA GLY A 167 -14.44 -10.35 0.23
C GLY A 167 -15.77 -11.12 0.34
N HIS A 168 -16.67 -10.76 1.25
CA HIS A 168 -18.01 -11.36 1.33
C HIS A 168 -18.84 -11.03 0.08
N VAL A 169 -19.44 -12.08 -0.49
CA VAL A 169 -20.29 -12.02 -1.68
C VAL A 169 -21.60 -12.77 -1.44
N LEU A 170 -22.67 -12.25 -2.03
CA LEU A 170 -23.94 -12.98 -2.18
C LEU A 170 -24.03 -13.47 -3.62
N ILE A 171 -24.61 -14.64 -3.84
CA ILE A 171 -24.58 -15.32 -5.14
C ILE A 171 -26.00 -15.65 -5.57
N ASN A 172 -26.37 -15.25 -6.79
CA ASN A 172 -27.65 -15.61 -7.40
C ASN A 172 -28.86 -15.30 -6.50
N GLU A 173 -28.77 -14.22 -5.74
CA GLU A 173 -29.84 -13.78 -4.86
C GLU A 173 -31.12 -13.52 -5.64
N ASP A 174 -32.25 -14.01 -5.14
CA ASP A 174 -33.56 -13.84 -5.74
C ASP A 174 -33.87 -12.39 -6.15
N TRP A 175 -33.56 -11.44 -5.26
CA TRP A 175 -33.82 -10.02 -5.50
C TRP A 175 -32.91 -9.43 -6.57
N LEU A 176 -31.75 -10.04 -6.83
CA LEU A 176 -30.82 -9.61 -7.87
C LEU A 176 -31.20 -10.17 -9.23
N LEU A 177 -31.78 -11.37 -9.26
CA LEU A 177 -32.21 -12.07 -10.48
C LEU A 177 -33.60 -11.65 -10.96
N LYS A 178 -34.45 -11.13 -10.07
CA LYS A 178 -35.80 -10.67 -10.43
C LYS A 178 -35.75 -9.44 -11.32
N ASP A 179 -36.60 -9.44 -12.35
CA ASP A 179 -36.89 -8.23 -13.11
C ASP A 179 -37.55 -7.21 -12.18
N PHE A 180 -36.83 -6.11 -11.93
CA PHE A 180 -37.42 -4.99 -11.22
C PHE A 180 -38.43 -4.29 -12.13
N PRO A 181 -39.62 -3.89 -11.61
CA PRO A 181 -40.49 -3.00 -12.35
C PRO A 181 -39.68 -1.73 -12.71
N PRO A 182 -39.90 -1.15 -13.90
CA PRO A 182 -39.14 0.00 -14.34
C PRO A 182 -39.19 1.08 -13.26
N LEU A 183 -38.02 1.52 -12.78
CA LEU A 183 -37.89 2.56 -11.77
C LEU A 183 -38.80 3.74 -12.17
N ARG A 184 -39.81 4.02 -11.34
CA ARG A 184 -40.79 5.09 -11.61
C ARG A 184 -40.04 6.40 -11.82
N LYS A 185 -40.18 6.95 -13.03
CA LYS A 185 -39.54 8.18 -13.53
C LYS A 185 -38.05 8.23 -13.20
N ARG A 186 -37.25 7.75 -14.16
CA ARG A 186 -35.92 8.31 -14.42
C ARG A 186 -36.07 9.83 -14.38
N ILE A 187 -35.64 10.48 -13.29
CA ILE A 187 -35.37 11.91 -13.34
C ILE A 187 -34.43 12.03 -14.51
N ALA A 188 -34.86 12.69 -15.58
CA ALA A 188 -33.98 12.98 -16.69
C ALA A 188 -32.87 13.82 -16.08
N LEU A 189 -31.77 13.18 -15.70
CA LEU A 189 -30.51 13.85 -15.51
C LEU A 189 -30.34 14.61 -16.81
N ARG A 190 -30.43 15.94 -16.75
CA ARG A 190 -30.14 16.77 -17.92
C ARG A 190 -28.81 16.25 -18.41
N PRO A 191 -28.70 15.75 -19.66
CA PRO A 191 -27.40 15.41 -20.19
C PRO A 191 -26.55 16.66 -19.97
N THR A 192 -25.52 16.54 -19.15
CA THR A 192 -24.44 17.52 -19.19
C THR A 192 -24.07 17.59 -20.66
N PRO A 193 -24.09 18.79 -21.28
CA PRO A 193 -23.79 18.92 -22.70
C PRO A 193 -22.52 18.13 -22.95
N PHE A 194 -22.61 17.20 -23.92
CA PHE A 194 -21.47 16.42 -24.37
C PHE A 194 -20.34 17.42 -24.60
N VAL A 195 -19.37 17.44 -23.69
CA VAL A 195 -18.13 18.15 -23.93
C VAL A 195 -17.49 17.30 -25.03
N PRO A 196 -17.28 17.85 -26.24
CA PRO A 196 -16.65 17.09 -27.30
C PRO A 196 -15.38 16.45 -26.74
N GLU A 197 -15.13 15.18 -27.11
CA GLU A 197 -13.86 14.53 -26.83
C GLU A 197 -12.76 15.55 -27.08
N ILE A 198 -12.10 16.00 -26.00
CA ILE A 198 -10.88 16.77 -26.15
C ILE A 198 -10.00 15.81 -26.95
N PRO A 199 -9.61 16.15 -28.19
CA PRO A 199 -8.77 15.27 -28.96
C PRO A 199 -7.59 14.94 -28.06
N ILE A 200 -7.44 13.66 -27.71
CA ILE A 200 -6.35 13.19 -26.88
C ILE A 200 -5.10 13.54 -27.68
N HIS A 201 -4.50 14.69 -27.37
CA HIS A 201 -3.17 15.00 -27.83
C HIS A 201 -2.30 13.97 -27.14
N LEU A 202 -1.95 12.91 -27.89
CA LEU A 202 -1.11 11.78 -27.53
C LEU A 202 0.33 12.16 -27.11
N LYS A 203 0.54 13.43 -26.74
CA LYS A 203 1.72 13.94 -26.08
C LYS A 203 1.25 14.61 -24.80
N ASP A 204 0.86 13.82 -23.80
CA ASP A 204 0.85 14.32 -22.43
C ASP A 204 2.32 14.52 -22.02
N GLU A 205 2.89 15.65 -22.47
CA GLU A 205 4.27 16.05 -22.19
C GLU A 205 4.53 16.09 -20.69
N GLY A 206 3.49 16.33 -19.88
CA GLY A 206 3.54 16.24 -18.43
C GLY A 206 3.84 14.82 -17.96
N LEU A 207 3.05 13.83 -18.39
CA LEU A 207 3.24 12.43 -18.02
C LEU A 207 4.58 11.89 -18.55
N ILE A 208 4.91 12.16 -19.82
CA ILE A 208 6.18 11.75 -20.43
C ILE A 208 7.36 12.33 -19.65
N ARG A 209 7.31 13.61 -19.28
CA ARG A 209 8.35 14.27 -18.47
C ARG A 209 8.46 13.65 -17.07
N ILE A 210 7.34 13.31 -16.44
CA ILE A 210 7.34 12.64 -15.12
C ILE A 210 8.01 11.26 -15.23
N LEU A 211 7.63 10.45 -16.22
CA LEU A 211 8.21 9.12 -16.44
C LEU A 211 9.70 9.18 -16.78
N GLN A 212 10.11 10.15 -17.62
CA GLN A 212 11.51 10.41 -17.91
C GLN A 212 12.30 10.82 -16.67
N ASN A 213 11.73 11.68 -15.82
CA ASN A 213 12.33 12.07 -14.55
C ASN A 213 12.46 10.90 -13.58
N GLN A 214 11.44 10.04 -13.46
CA GLN A 214 11.49 8.82 -12.65
C GLN A 214 12.58 7.87 -13.14
N LYS A 215 12.66 7.63 -14.46
CA LYS A 215 13.72 6.81 -15.07
C LYS A 215 15.10 7.39 -14.81
N LYS A 216 15.26 8.71 -14.95
CA LYS A 216 16.53 9.42 -14.66
C LYS A 216 16.93 9.27 -13.19
N LEU A 217 16.00 9.44 -12.26
CA LEU A 217 16.23 9.25 -10.82
C LEU A 217 16.60 7.81 -10.49
N SER A 218 15.92 6.82 -11.08
CA SER A 218 16.23 5.40 -10.91
C SER A 218 17.64 5.08 -11.39
N ASN A 219 18.01 5.53 -12.59
CA ASN A 219 19.34 5.33 -13.15
C ASN A 219 20.43 6.03 -12.32
N GLN A 220 20.15 7.24 -11.83
CA GLN A 220 21.06 7.94 -10.92
C GLN A 220 21.25 7.18 -9.61
N ASN A 221 20.18 6.65 -9.00
CA ASN A 221 20.27 5.86 -7.79
C ASN A 221 21.09 4.58 -8.00
N ALA A 222 20.84 3.85 -9.10
CA ALA A 222 21.60 2.66 -9.45
C ALA A 222 23.09 2.97 -9.65
N ARG A 223 23.42 4.09 -10.32
CA ARG A 223 24.80 4.57 -10.46
C ARG A 223 25.43 4.89 -9.10
N ILE A 224 24.70 5.57 -8.21
CA ILE A 224 25.18 5.85 -6.85
C ILE A 224 25.45 4.54 -6.09
N ASP A 225 24.55 3.56 -6.16
CA ASP A 225 24.72 2.29 -5.45
C ASP A 225 25.94 1.51 -5.97
N SER A 226 26.17 1.50 -7.29
CA SER A 226 27.40 0.96 -7.88
C SER A 226 28.65 1.69 -7.37
N LEU A 227 28.64 3.02 -7.31
CA LEU A 227 29.79 3.80 -6.82
C LEU A 227 30.03 3.59 -5.33
N VAL A 228 28.98 3.42 -4.52
CA VAL A 228 29.12 3.06 -3.10
C VAL A 228 29.78 1.69 -2.98
N PHE A 229 29.36 0.73 -3.80
CA PHE A 229 29.98 -0.60 -3.86
C PHE A 229 31.46 -0.52 -4.26
N ASP A 230 31.80 0.21 -5.32
CA ASP A 230 33.20 0.42 -5.75
C ASP A 230 34.03 1.10 -4.66
N PHE A 231 33.46 2.10 -3.98
CA PHE A 231 34.10 2.76 -2.84
C PHE A 231 34.43 1.78 -1.73
N MET A 232 33.47 0.92 -1.37
CA MET A 232 33.68 -0.12 -0.37
C MET A 232 34.79 -1.07 -0.82
N HIS A 233 34.73 -1.65 -2.02
CA HIS A 233 35.67 -2.70 -2.39
C HIS A 233 37.07 -2.21 -2.77
N LEU A 234 37.21 -1.00 -3.33
CA LEU A 234 38.49 -0.51 -3.86
C LEU A 234 39.19 0.52 -2.96
N ASN A 235 38.43 1.29 -2.17
CA ASN A 235 38.95 2.41 -1.39
C ASN A 235 38.93 2.20 0.14
N LEU A 236 38.31 1.13 0.65
CA LEU A 236 38.33 0.76 2.07
C LEU A 236 39.75 0.65 2.65
N ILE A 237 40.68 0.09 1.87
CA ILE A 237 42.08 -0.12 2.31
C ILE A 237 42.80 1.24 2.43
N LYS A 238 42.49 2.19 1.55
CA LYS A 238 43.12 3.53 1.49
C LYS A 238 42.54 4.51 2.51
N ILE A 239 41.27 4.34 2.89
CA ILE A 239 40.53 5.26 3.78
C ILE A 239 40.07 4.49 5.03
N LYS A 240 41.04 3.97 5.80
CA LYS A 240 40.76 3.28 7.07
C LYS A 240 40.57 4.27 8.20
N VAL A 241 39.33 4.60 8.53
CA VAL A 241 38.94 5.47 9.67
C VAL A 241 37.82 4.82 10.49
N ALA A 242 37.69 5.20 11.76
CA ALA A 242 36.69 4.63 12.65
C ALA A 242 35.24 4.97 12.20
N PRO A 243 34.26 4.06 12.41
CA PRO A 243 32.86 4.30 12.05
C PRO A 243 32.26 5.60 12.60
N SER A 244 32.74 6.08 13.76
CA SER A 244 32.30 7.35 14.36
C SER A 244 32.68 8.58 13.52
N GLN A 245 33.74 8.51 12.70
CA GLN A 245 34.11 9.59 11.78
C GLN A 245 33.12 9.69 10.61
N TRP A 246 32.68 8.55 10.07
CA TRP A 246 31.66 8.49 9.02
C TRP A 246 30.30 8.99 9.51
N GLY A 247 29.95 8.71 10.77
CA GLY A 247 28.76 9.29 11.40
C GLY A 247 28.77 10.82 11.47
N LYS A 248 29.94 11.44 11.68
CA LYS A 248 30.08 12.90 11.63
C LYS A 248 29.83 13.44 10.22
N ILE A 249 30.45 12.83 9.20
CA ILE A 249 30.25 13.20 7.79
C ILE A 249 28.78 13.08 7.40
N TYR A 250 28.11 11.99 7.80
CA TYR A 250 26.68 11.81 7.55
C TYR A 250 25.83 12.96 8.15
N ASN A 251 26.09 13.34 9.39
CA ASN A 251 25.38 14.46 10.04
C ASN A 251 25.65 15.79 9.34
N ASP A 252 26.87 16.01 8.86
CA ASP A 252 27.23 17.21 8.11
C ASP A 252 26.52 17.24 6.74
N CYS A 253 26.37 16.09 6.05
CA CYS A 253 25.56 15.97 4.84
C CYS A 253 24.07 16.23 5.09
N VAL A 254 23.51 15.72 6.20
CA VAL A 254 22.11 15.97 6.59
C VAL A 254 21.87 17.43 6.93
N SER A 255 22.90 18.12 7.44
CA SER A 255 22.86 19.56 7.75
C SER A 255 23.05 20.46 6.52
N ASN A 256 23.04 19.89 5.31
CA ASN A 256 23.21 20.59 4.03
C ASN A 256 24.52 21.41 3.92
N LYS A 257 25.60 20.99 4.58
CA LYS A 257 26.92 21.61 4.40
C LYS A 257 27.48 21.30 3.01
N SER A 258 28.25 22.23 2.45
CA SER A 258 28.91 22.01 1.16
C SER A 258 30.00 20.93 1.30
N ILE A 259 30.37 20.28 0.20
CA ILE A 259 31.45 19.27 0.24
C ILE A 259 32.77 19.90 0.63
N GLU A 260 33.05 21.10 0.14
CA GLU A 260 34.25 21.85 0.47
C GLU A 260 34.33 22.10 1.98
N GLU A 261 33.21 22.50 2.61
CA GLU A 261 33.12 22.66 4.06
C GLU A 261 33.32 21.34 4.81
N ILE A 262 32.75 20.24 4.29
CA ILE A 262 32.90 18.91 4.90
C ILE A 262 34.38 18.50 4.83
N ILE A 263 35.00 18.55 3.67
CA ILE A 263 36.41 18.15 3.46
C ILE A 263 37.35 19.04 4.28
N ASP A 264 37.14 20.36 4.28
CA ASP A 264 37.92 21.31 5.11
C ASP A 264 37.78 21.00 6.62
N SER A 265 36.59 20.61 7.07
CA SER A 265 36.36 20.21 8.47
C SER A 265 37.09 18.93 8.88
N LEU A 266 37.43 18.05 7.93
CA LEU A 266 38.22 16.84 8.17
C LEU A 266 39.70 17.18 8.40
N GLY A 267 40.20 18.25 7.77
CA GLY A 267 41.56 18.76 7.90
C GLY A 267 41.84 19.58 9.18
N LYS A 268 40.83 19.81 10.01
CA LYS A 268 40.89 20.69 11.20
C LYS A 268 40.68 19.93 12.52
N GLY A 269 41.21 20.50 13.61
CA GLY A 269 40.99 20.04 14.99
C GLY A 269 41.39 18.57 15.26
N ARG A 270 40.61 17.89 16.13
CA ARG A 270 40.82 16.48 16.51
C ARG A 270 40.62 15.48 15.36
N SER A 271 40.02 15.91 14.24
CA SER A 271 39.82 15.08 13.03
C SER A 271 41.05 15.05 12.13
N LYS A 272 41.90 16.10 12.15
CA LYS A 272 43.11 16.23 11.33
C LYS A 272 44.05 15.03 11.45
N GLN A 273 44.32 14.58 12.69
CA GLN A 273 45.19 13.42 12.92
C GLN A 273 44.61 12.11 12.37
N LYS A 274 43.28 12.01 12.29
CA LYS A 274 42.57 10.78 11.86
C LYS A 274 42.43 10.68 10.34
N TRP A 275 42.34 11.84 9.67
CA TRP A 275 42.09 11.99 8.24
C TRP A 275 43.30 12.46 7.41
N ALA A 276 44.46 12.68 8.04
CA ALA A 276 45.70 13.04 7.35
C ALA A 276 45.99 12.07 6.17
N GLY A 277 46.15 12.61 4.96
CA GLY A 277 46.33 11.87 3.70
C GLY A 277 45.08 11.16 3.16
N LYS A 278 44.12 10.79 4.03
CA LYS A 278 42.89 10.07 3.65
C LYS A 278 41.81 11.00 3.09
N GLN A 279 41.79 12.26 3.52
CA GLN A 279 40.87 13.28 3.02
C GLN A 279 41.05 13.52 1.51
N GLU A 280 42.29 13.46 1.02
CA GLU A 280 42.62 13.65 -0.40
C GLU A 280 42.13 12.46 -1.23
N ASN A 281 42.27 11.23 -0.73
CA ASN A 281 41.69 10.05 -1.37
C ASN A 281 40.16 10.11 -1.44
N LEU A 282 39.50 10.62 -0.39
CA LEU A 282 38.06 10.84 -0.40
C LEU A 282 37.69 11.93 -1.42
N GLN A 283 38.40 13.05 -1.42
CA GLN A 283 38.17 14.14 -2.37
C GLN A 283 38.34 13.66 -3.81
N ASN A 284 39.44 12.98 -4.13
CA ASN A 284 39.72 12.44 -5.46
C ASN A 284 38.64 11.46 -5.92
N PHE A 285 38.13 10.62 -5.01
CA PHE A 285 37.02 9.72 -5.34
C PHE A 285 35.72 10.47 -5.67
N LEU A 286 35.46 11.58 -4.97
CA LEU A 286 34.26 12.38 -5.15
C LEU A 286 34.34 13.29 -6.39
N THR A 287 35.53 13.71 -6.80
CA THR A 287 35.77 14.58 -7.97
C THR A 287 36.14 13.81 -9.24
N GLU A 288 36.17 12.47 -9.19
CA GLU A 288 36.38 11.66 -10.40
C GLU A 288 35.23 11.86 -11.40
N ASP A 289 35.56 11.90 -12.69
CA ASP A 289 34.69 12.40 -13.76
C ASP A 289 33.21 11.99 -13.65
N GLY A 290 32.35 13.00 -13.56
CA GLY A 290 30.90 12.86 -13.53
C GLY A 290 30.29 12.43 -12.18
N ARG A 291 31.08 12.22 -11.12
CA ARG A 291 30.58 11.94 -9.77
C ARG A 291 30.15 13.21 -9.02
N GLU A 292 30.65 14.37 -9.45
CA GLU A 292 30.32 15.68 -8.87
C GLU A 292 28.81 15.96 -8.89
N ALA A 293 28.13 15.60 -9.98
CA ALA A 293 26.70 15.75 -10.15
C ALA A 293 25.85 14.83 -9.25
N LEU A 294 26.45 13.84 -8.58
CA LEU A 294 25.78 12.89 -7.69
C LEU A 294 25.91 13.30 -6.21
N HIS A 295 26.64 14.36 -5.93
CA HIS A 295 26.72 14.98 -4.62
C HIS A 295 25.43 15.73 -4.29
N PRO A 296 25.02 15.81 -3.02
CA PRO A 296 25.62 15.22 -1.80
C PRO A 296 25.17 13.77 -1.52
N LYS A 297 24.27 13.21 -2.34
CA LYS A 297 23.65 11.89 -2.10
C LYS A 297 24.65 10.75 -2.06
N LEU A 298 25.67 10.78 -2.92
CA LEU A 298 26.75 9.80 -2.95
C LEU A 298 27.49 9.74 -1.61
N LEU A 299 27.98 10.89 -1.13
CA LEU A 299 28.70 10.99 0.14
C LEU A 299 27.84 10.58 1.34
N MET A 300 26.56 10.95 1.33
CA MET A 300 25.61 10.56 2.37
C MET A 300 25.41 9.03 2.43
N LYS A 301 25.27 8.34 1.28
CA LYS A 301 25.15 6.88 1.25
C LYS A 301 26.44 6.17 1.67
N ILE A 302 27.60 6.63 1.19
CA ILE A 302 28.90 6.10 1.61
C ILE A 302 29.05 6.20 3.12
N SER A 303 28.79 7.39 3.69
CA SER A 303 28.95 7.63 5.13
C SER A 303 28.03 6.74 5.97
N ARG A 304 26.79 6.55 5.53
CA ARG A 304 25.82 5.68 6.21
C ARG A 304 26.22 4.20 6.16
N GLN A 305 26.77 3.75 5.03
CA GLN A 305 27.21 2.35 4.88
C GLN A 305 28.47 2.07 5.70
N MET A 306 29.45 2.97 5.63
CA MET A 306 30.70 2.88 6.41
C MET A 306 30.50 3.01 7.93
N GLN A 307 29.39 3.63 8.37
CA GLN A 307 29.01 3.65 9.79
C GLN A 307 28.48 2.29 10.28
N LYS A 308 27.83 1.51 9.40
CA LYS A 308 27.22 0.21 9.73
C LYS A 308 28.24 -0.93 9.73
N ASP A 309 29.22 -0.89 8.82
CA ASP A 309 30.18 -1.97 8.65
C ASP A 309 31.23 -2.00 9.78
N LYS A 310 30.89 -2.70 10.87
CA LYS A 310 31.85 -3.16 11.90
C LYS A 310 32.71 -4.35 11.44
N VAL A 311 32.36 -4.98 10.30
CA VAL A 311 32.81 -6.34 9.95
C VAL A 311 34.15 -6.36 9.20
N LEU A 312 34.52 -5.31 8.47
CA LEU A 312 35.76 -5.31 7.67
C LEU A 312 37.01 -4.79 8.40
N THR A 313 36.86 -4.26 9.62
CA THR A 313 38.02 -3.83 10.43
C THR A 313 38.69 -4.96 11.22
N ASN A 314 38.03 -6.12 11.37
CA ASN A 314 38.50 -7.22 12.23
C ASN A 314 39.12 -8.41 11.48
N SER A 315 39.09 -8.44 10.15
CA SER A 315 39.63 -9.56 9.35
C SER A 315 41.13 -9.46 9.02
N THR A 316 41.84 -8.46 9.55
CA THR A 316 43.31 -8.32 9.40
C THR A 316 44.09 -8.51 10.69
N SER A 317 43.44 -8.99 11.76
CA SER A 317 44.09 -9.21 13.08
C SER A 317 44.50 -10.66 13.36
N ASN A 318 44.18 -11.61 12.47
CA ASN A 318 44.47 -13.04 12.65
C ASN A 318 45.35 -13.62 11.52
N GLN A 319 46.36 -12.87 11.09
CA GLN A 319 47.52 -13.41 10.40
C GLN A 319 48.76 -12.64 10.87
N ASN A 320 49.29 -13.08 12.02
CA ASN A 320 50.69 -13.03 12.44
C ASN A 320 50.83 -13.98 13.63
#